data_AF-A0A7Y4ZK92-F1
#
_entry.id   AF-A0A7Y4ZK92-F1
#
_cell.length_a   1.000
_cell.length_b   1.000
_cell.length_c   1.000
_cell.angle_alpha   90.00
_cell.angle_beta   90.00
_cell.angle_gamma   90.00
#
_symmetry.space_group_name_H-M   'P 1'
#
loop_
_entity.id
_entity.type
_entity.pdbx_description
1 polymer ?
#
loop_
_entity_poly.entity_id
_entity_poly.type
_entity_poly.pdbx_seq_one_letter_code
_entity_poly.pdbx_strand_id
1 'polypeptide(L)' 'MQKGSLLIFAGLPLVVAGVFMLKITGLNIWWAMVALGAIVGVTGGIQVSLNVK' A
#
# COMPACT_ATOMS: atom_id res chain seq x y z
N MET A 1 -7.91 15.07 -8.79
CA MET A 1 -7.02 13.96 -8.38
C MET A 1 -7.75 12.65 -8.67
N GLN A 2 -7.23 11.83 -9.57
CA GLN A 2 -7.82 10.54 -9.94
C GLN A 2 -7.82 9.63 -8.70
N LYS A 3 -8.97 9.09 -8.26
CA LYS A 3 -9.10 8.29 -7.02
C LYS A 3 -8.04 7.18 -6.93
N GLY A 4 -7.72 6.55 -8.05
CA GLY A 4 -6.66 5.54 -8.15
C GLY A 4 -5.27 6.06 -7.79
N SER A 5 -4.91 7.28 -8.17
CA SER A 5 -3.62 7.89 -7.80
C SER A 5 -3.50 8.12 -6.29
N LEU A 6 -4.62 8.40 -5.62
CA LEU A 6 -4.67 8.62 -4.18
C LEU A 6 -4.47 7.31 -3.40
N LEU A 7 -4.98 6.20 -3.93
CA LEU A 7 -4.77 4.86 -3.39
C LEU A 7 -3.33 4.37 -3.57
N ILE A 8 -2.69 4.65 -4.71
CA ILE A 8 -1.26 4.37 -4.92
C ILE A 8 -0.43 5.14 -3.89
N PHE A 9 -0.73 6.43 -3.72
CA PHE A 9 -0.02 7.29 -2.79
C PHE A 9 -0.28 6.94 -1.32
N ALA A 10 -1.41 6.31 -1.01
CA ALA A 10 -1.71 5.78 0.33
C ALA A 10 -1.03 4.42 0.58
N GLY A 11 -0.99 3.53 -0.43
CA GLY A 11 -0.45 2.18 -0.30
C GLY A 11 1.07 2.14 -0.15
N LEU A 12 1.80 2.98 -0.88
CA LEU A 12 3.27 3.01 -0.83
C LEU A 12 3.84 3.35 0.57
N PRO A 13 3.40 4.43 1.26
CA PRO A 13 3.88 4.73 2.62
C PRO A 13 3.42 3.68 3.64
N LEU A 14 2.28 3.01 3.44
CA LEU A 14 1.85 1.88 4.26
C LEU A 14 2.82 0.69 4.18
N VAL A 15 3.28 0.35 2.97
CA VAL A 15 4.31 -0.68 2.77
C VAL A 15 5.62 -0.28 3.43
N VAL A 16 6.08 0.96 3.21
CA VAL A 16 7.33 1.47 3.79
C VAL A 16 7.26 1.47 5.32
N ALA A 17 6.16 1.93 5.91
CA ALA A 17 5.95 1.91 7.36
C ALA A 17 5.92 0.48 7.92
N GLY A 18 5.26 -0.45 7.24
CA GLY A 18 5.23 -1.87 7.63
C GLY A 18 6.62 -2.51 7.61
N VAL A 19 7.42 -2.24 6.58
CA VAL A 19 8.81 -2.73 6.49
C VAL A 19 9.69 -2.13 7.58
N PHE A 20 9.52 -0.83 7.87
CA PHE A 20 10.27 -0.16 8.92
C PHE A 20 9.93 -0.71 10.32
N MET A 21 8.64 -0.94 10.59
CA MET A 21 8.18 -1.57 11.83
C MET A 21 8.63 -3.03 11.97
N LEU A 22 8.65 -3.79 10.87
CA LEU A 22 9.26 -5.12 10.79
C LEU A 22 10.71 -5.10 11.24
N LYS A 23 11.48 -4.12 10.75
CA LYS A 23 12.90 -3.97 11.07
C LYS A 23 13.14 -3.62 12.53
N ILE A 24 12.27 -2.81 13.15
CA ILE A 24 12.42 -2.36 14.54
C ILE A 24 11.98 -3.44 15.53
N THR A 25 10.82 -4.05 15.29
CA THR A 25 10.18 -4.93 16.29
C THR A 25 10.40 -6.41 16.03
N GLY A 26 10.73 -6.81 14.79
CA GLY A 26 10.88 -8.22 14.40
C GLY A 26 9.58 -9.04 14.48
N LEU A 27 8.43 -8.41 14.75
CA LEU A 27 7.16 -9.11 14.89
C LEU A 27 6.56 -9.42 13.51
N ASN A 28 6.18 -10.69 13.32
CA ASN A 28 5.59 -11.15 12.05
C ASN A 28 4.26 -10.47 11.70
N ILE A 29 3.58 -9.85 12.68
CA ILE A 29 2.31 -9.16 12.45
C ILE A 29 2.42 -7.98 11.47
N TRP A 30 3.61 -7.37 11.38
CA TRP A 30 3.86 -6.25 10.48
C TRP A 30 3.92 -6.66 9.00
N TRP A 31 4.12 -7.95 8.70
CA TRP A 31 3.93 -8.48 7.34
C TRP A 31 2.48 -8.33 6.86
N ALA A 32 1.49 -8.42 7.76
CA ALA A 32 0.09 -8.18 7.40
C ALA A 32 -0.14 -6.73 6.98
N MET A 33 0.56 -5.78 7.62
CA MET A 33 0.50 -4.37 7.27
C MET A 33 1.16 -4.08 5.91
N VAL A 34 2.29 -4.74 5.61
CA VAL A 34 2.92 -4.70 4.29
C VAL A 34 1.99 -5.27 3.23
N ALA A 35 1.35 -6.40 3.49
CA ALA A 35 0.39 -7.02 2.58
C ALA A 35 -0.82 -6.10 2.31
N LEU A 36 -1.37 -5.46 3.35
CA LEU A 36 -2.45 -4.48 3.20
C LEU A 36 -2.03 -3.27 2.36
N GLY A 37 -0.84 -2.71 2.61
CA GLY A 37 -0.30 -1.61 1.80
C GLY A 37 -0.14 -1.99 0.32
N ALA A 38 0.31 -3.22 0.05
CA ALA A 38 0.44 -3.75 -1.31
C ALA A 38 -0.92 -3.90 -2.00
N ILE A 39 -1.93 -4.43 -1.32
CA ILE A 39 -3.30 -4.55 -1.85
C ILE A 39 -3.88 -3.18 -2.21
N VAL A 40 -3.75 -2.20 -1.32
CA VAL A 40 -4.25 -0.84 -1.53
C VAL A 40 -3.52 -0.16 -2.69
N GLY A 41 -2.19 -0.30 -2.76
CA GLY A 41 -1.38 0.24 -3.84
C GLY A 41 -1.71 -0.37 -5.21
N VAL A 42 -1.85 -1.70 -5.26
CA VAL A 42 -2.23 -2.43 -6.48
C VAL A 42 -3.64 -2.07 -6.92
N THR A 43 -4.59 -1.95 -5.99
CA THR A 43 -5.97 -1.51 -6.29
C THR A 43 -5.97 -0.11 -6.91
N GLY A 44 -5.16 0.81 -6.37
CA GLY A 44 -4.97 2.12 -6.95
C GLY A 44 -4.33 2.08 -8.35
N GLY A 45 -3.31 1.24 -8.53
CA GLY A 45 -2.67 0.98 -9.82
C GLY A 45 -3.66 0.50 -10.87
N ILE A 46 -4.47 -0.50 -10.54
CA ILE A 46 -5.51 -1.04 -11.40
C ILE A 46 -6.53 0.03 -11.78
N GLN A 47 -6.98 0.86 -10.82
CA GLN A 47 -7.94 1.94 -11.09
C GLN A 47 -7.36 3.02 -12.03
N VAL A 48 -6.07 3.35 -11.89
CA VAL A 48 -5.39 4.27 -12.81
C VAL A 48 -5.26 3.64 -14.20
N SER A 49 -4.79 2.40 -14.28
CA SER A 49 -4.59 1.67 -15.54
C SER A 49 -5.88 1.44 -16.31
N LEU A 50 -6.99 1.20 -15.62
CA LEU A 50 -8.29 0.97 -16.25
C LEU A 50 -9.08 2.26 -16.52
N ASN A 51 -8.59 3.44 -16.09
CA ASN A 51 -9.28 4.73 -16.20
C ASN A 51 -10.78 4.63 -15.79
N VAL A 52 -11.05 3.86 -14.73
CA VAL A 52 -12.41 3.75 -14.19
C VAL A 52 -12.69 5.06 -13.46
N LYS A 53 -13.44 5.95 -14.12
CA LYS A 53 -13.88 7.24 -13.58
C LYS A 53 -14.82 7.06 -12.39
#